data_AF-A0A1Z4I608-F1
#
_entry.id   AF-A0A1Z4I608-F1
#
_cell.length_a   1.000
_cell.length_b   1.000
_cell.length_c   1.000
_cell.angle_alpha   90.00
_cell.angle_beta   90.00
_cell.angle_gamma   90.00
#
_symmetry.space_group_name_H-M   'P 1'
#
loop_
_entity.id
_entity.type
_entity.pdbx_description
1 polymer ?
#
loop_
_entity_poly.entity_id
_entity_poly.type
_entity_poly.pdbx_seq_one_letter_code
_entity_poly.pdbx_strand_id
1 'polypeptide(L)'
;MAGLIFSLLYLVVILLGPGLAAIAIYYSLPIGWQLLLLGFCIFYSVSPFLIGWIGLILADRFGCKAESGTLYKCPQNPQLGDLVTLMVFIGAWGAIITLPSGILGVIGLLISLGLKFYRLNNFGF
;
A
#
# COMPACT_ATOMS: atom_id res chain seq x y z
N MET A 1 15.97 19.51 -10.50
CA MET A 1 14.52 19.72 -10.23
C MET A 1 13.74 18.41 -10.11
N ALA A 2 13.97 17.40 -10.98
CA ALA A 2 13.27 16.11 -10.90
C ALA A 2 13.43 15.35 -9.56
N GLY A 3 14.61 15.41 -8.93
CA GLY A 3 14.83 14.73 -7.64
C GLY A 3 14.00 15.28 -6.46
N LEU A 4 13.68 16.58 -6.48
CA LEU A 4 12.83 17.20 -5.45
C LEU A 4 11.37 16.73 -5.57
N ILE A 5 10.87 16.59 -6.80
CA ILE A 5 9.51 16.11 -7.08
C ILE A 5 9.35 14.66 -6.60
N PHE A 6 10.33 13.80 -6.91
CA PHE A 6 10.33 12.41 -6.44
C PHE A 6 10.39 12.30 -4.91
N SER A 7 11.23 13.12 -4.26
CA SER A 7 11.35 13.13 -2.80
C SER A 7 10.06 13.62 -2.12
N LEU A 8 9.41 14.63 -2.68
CA LEU A 8 8.11 15.14 -2.19
C LEU A 8 7.00 14.09 -2.32
N LEU A 9 6.91 13.43 -3.47
CA LEU A 9 5.96 12.33 -3.71
C LEU A 9 6.17 11.19 -2.72
N TYR A 10 7.42 10.80 -2.50
CA TYR A 10 7.79 9.77 -1.53
C TYR A 10 7.34 10.13 -0.11
N LEU A 11 7.56 11.39 0.28
CA LEU A 11 7.21 11.90 1.61
C LEU A 11 5.69 11.95 1.80
N VAL A 12 4.92 12.38 0.78
CA VAL A 12 3.45 12.36 0.80
C VAL A 12 2.91 10.93 0.93
N VAL A 13 3.49 9.97 0.22
CA VAL A 13 3.08 8.55 0.29
C VAL A 13 3.36 7.95 1.67
N ILE A 14 4.51 8.27 2.28
CA ILE A 14 4.84 7.83 3.63
C ILE A 14 3.93 8.49 4.68
N LEU A 15 3.65 9.78 4.54
CA LEU A 15 2.79 10.50 5.48
C LEU A 15 1.30 10.22 5.31
N LEU A 16 0.88 9.61 4.21
CA LEU A 16 -0.54 9.35 3.94
C LEU A 16 -1.16 8.47 5.04
N GLY A 17 -0.49 7.39 5.42
CA GLY A 17 -0.93 6.48 6.50
C GLY A 17 -1.10 7.18 7.86
N PRO A 18 -0.03 7.76 8.45
CA PRO A 18 -0.12 8.47 9.72
C PRO A 18 -0.99 9.73 9.65
N GLY A 19 -1.05 10.40 8.50
CA GLY A 19 -1.92 11.56 8.26
C GLY A 19 -3.40 11.19 8.35
N LEU A 20 -3.80 10.08 7.73
CA LEU A 20 -5.17 9.56 7.82
C LEU A 20 -5.54 9.17 9.27
N ALA A 21 -4.61 8.54 9.99
CA ALA A 21 -4.81 8.22 11.41
C ALA A 21 -4.95 9.50 12.28
N ALA A 22 -4.11 10.51 12.03
CA ALA A 22 -4.18 11.79 12.74
C ALA A 22 -5.51 12.52 12.49
N ILE A 23 -6.00 12.54 11.24
CA ILE A 23 -7.30 13.13 10.87
C ILE A 23 -8.44 12.40 11.61
N ALA A 24 -8.40 11.07 11.66
CA ALA A 24 -9.42 10.29 12.36
C ALA A 24 -9.48 10.60 13.87
N ILE A 25 -8.32 10.84 14.50
CA ILE A 25 -8.23 11.24 15.91
C ILE A 25 -8.73 12.67 16.11
N TYR A 26 -8.31 13.61 15.26
CA TYR A 26 -8.65 15.03 15.40
C TYR A 26 -10.14 15.32 15.16
N TYR A 27 -10.75 14.70 14.16
CA TYR A 27 -12.13 15.00 13.76
C TYR A 27 -13.20 14.18 14.48
N SER A 28 -12.82 13.31 15.43
CA SER A 28 -13.73 12.42 16.16
C SER A 28 -14.70 11.64 15.24
N LEU A 29 -14.19 11.22 14.07
CA LEU A 29 -14.98 10.63 12.98
C LEU A 29 -15.85 9.47 13.49
N PRO A 30 -17.11 9.34 13.01
CA PRO A 30 -17.97 8.21 13.36
C PRO A 30 -17.31 6.88 13.00
N ILE A 31 -17.62 5.83 13.77
CA ILE A 31 -16.88 4.55 13.74
C ILE A 31 -16.88 3.89 12.35
N GLY A 32 -17.95 4.09 11.57
CA GLY A 32 -18.04 3.61 10.19
C GLY A 32 -17.02 4.24 9.25
N TRP A 33 -16.72 5.53 9.41
CA TRP A 33 -15.69 6.20 8.61
C TRP A 33 -14.28 5.76 9.00
N GLN A 34 -14.04 5.48 10.29
CA GLN A 34 -12.76 4.91 10.73
C GLN A 34 -12.52 3.52 10.14
N LEU A 35 -13.56 2.68 10.08
CA LEU A 35 -13.52 1.36 9.43
C LEU A 35 -13.28 1.46 7.92
N LEU A 36 -13.93 2.41 7.24
CA LEU A 36 -13.70 2.67 5.82
C LEU A 36 -12.24 3.08 5.56
N LEU A 37 -11.71 4.01 6.36
CA LEU A 37 -10.32 4.44 6.29
C LEU A 37 -9.34 3.30 6.56
N LEU A 38 -9.63 2.45 7.56
CA LEU A 38 -8.85 1.25 7.86
C LEU A 38 -8.82 0.29 6.66
N GLY A 39 -9.99 0.03 6.06
CA GLY A 39 -10.11 -0.77 4.86
C GLY A 39 -9.28 -0.20 3.71
N PHE A 40 -9.42 1.09 3.42
CA PHE A 40 -8.62 1.78 2.40
C PHE A 40 -7.12 1.67 2.66
N CYS A 41 -6.69 1.80 3.92
CA CYS A 41 -5.28 1.68 4.30
C CYS A 41 -4.75 0.26 4.05
N ILE A 42 -5.51 -0.77 4.41
CA ILE A 42 -5.17 -2.17 4.13
C ILE A 42 -5.12 -2.44 2.62
N PHE A 43 -6.16 -2.03 1.87
CA PHE A 43 -6.19 -2.19 0.41
C PHE A 43 -5.02 -1.49 -0.27
N TYR A 44 -4.66 -0.29 0.20
CA TYR A 44 -3.53 0.47 -0.31
C TYR A 44 -2.19 -0.24 -0.08
N SER A 45 -1.99 -0.85 1.09
CA SER A 45 -0.78 -1.63 1.38
C SER A 45 -0.71 -2.97 0.66
N VAL A 46 -1.85 -3.64 0.45
CA VAL A 46 -1.91 -4.95 -0.21
C VAL A 46 -1.85 -4.84 -1.73
N SER A 47 -2.32 -3.73 -2.31
CA SER A 47 -2.30 -3.43 -3.75
C SER A 47 -0.95 -3.70 -4.44
N PRO A 48 0.19 -3.14 -4.00
CA PRO A 48 1.47 -3.39 -4.66
C PRO A 48 1.89 -4.86 -4.58
N PHE A 49 1.53 -5.54 -3.49
CA PHE A 49 1.77 -6.98 -3.34
C PHE A 49 0.98 -7.77 -4.38
N LEU A 50 -0.30 -7.43 -4.57
CA LEU A 50 -1.16 -8.05 -5.57
C LEU A 50 -0.61 -7.84 -6.99
N ILE A 51 -0.19 -6.62 -7.31
CA ILE A 51 0.36 -6.26 -8.63
C ILE A 51 1.63 -7.07 -8.92
N GLY A 52 2.55 -7.13 -7.96
CA GLY A 52 3.79 -7.92 -8.11
C GLY A 52 3.50 -9.41 -8.27
N TRP A 53 2.55 -9.95 -7.50
CA TRP A 53 2.16 -11.36 -7.57
C TRP A 53 1.50 -11.72 -8.89
N ILE A 54 0.62 -10.86 -9.40
CA ILE A 54 -0.01 -11.01 -10.73
C ILE A 54 1.07 -10.98 -11.82
N GLY A 55 2.04 -10.06 -11.73
CA GLY A 55 3.17 -10.01 -12.66
C GLY A 55 3.98 -11.30 -12.69
N LEU A 56 4.27 -11.89 -11.52
CA LEU A 56 4.94 -13.19 -11.40
C LEU A 56 4.13 -14.35 -12.00
N ILE A 57 2.82 -14.41 -11.76
CA ILE A 57 1.95 -15.44 -12.36
C ILE A 57 1.93 -15.30 -13.89
N LEU A 58 1.87 -14.07 -14.40
CA LEU A 58 1.94 -13.81 -15.85
C LEU A 58 3.30 -14.26 -16.40
N ALA A 59 4.40 -13.95 -15.71
CA ALA A 59 5.73 -14.36 -16.13
C ALA A 59 5.82 -15.88 -16.30
N ASP A 60 5.29 -16.63 -15.33
CA ASP A 60 5.28 -18.10 -15.34
C ASP A 60 4.40 -18.66 -16.47
N ARG A 61 3.18 -18.11 -16.62
CA ARG A 61 2.23 -18.52 -17.67
C ARG A 61 2.74 -18.31 -19.09
N PHE A 62 3.49 -17.24 -19.33
CA PHE A 62 4.03 -16.90 -20.64
C PHE A 62 5.48 -17.37 -20.86
N GLY A 63 6.04 -18.13 -19.91
CA GLY A 63 7.41 -18.67 -19.99
C GLY A 63 8.47 -17.57 -20.05
N CYS A 64 8.20 -16.42 -19.45
CA CYS A 64 9.12 -15.29 -19.43
C CYS A 64 10.31 -15.60 -18.52
N LYS A 65 11.52 -15.44 -19.03
CA LYS A 65 12.75 -15.62 -18.24
C LYS A 65 13.27 -14.28 -17.77
N ALA A 66 13.75 -14.24 -16.53
CA ALA A 66 14.48 -13.08 -16.02
C ALA A 66 15.88 -13.07 -16.66
N GLU A 67 16.11 -12.17 -17.61
CA GLU A 67 17.44 -11.88 -18.13
C GLU A 67 18.05 -10.73 -17.34
N SER A 68 19.22 -10.95 -16.73
CA SER A 68 20.05 -9.95 -16.05
C SER A 68 19.30 -8.99 -15.08
N GLY A 69 19.27 -9.36 -13.80
CA GLY A 69 18.96 -8.47 -12.69
C GLY A 69 17.46 -8.30 -12.38
N THR A 70 16.67 -7.81 -13.34
CA THR A 70 15.23 -7.48 -13.13
C THR A 70 14.37 -7.50 -14.39
N LEU A 71 14.94 -7.68 -15.59
CA LEU A 71 14.21 -7.60 -16.85
C LEU A 71 13.64 -8.98 -17.23
N TYR A 72 12.31 -9.07 -17.27
CA TYR A 72 11.62 -10.23 -17.80
C TYR A 72 11.53 -10.13 -19.32
N LYS A 73 12.01 -11.16 -20.02
CA LYS A 73 11.82 -11.30 -21.46
C LYS A 73 10.95 -12.51 -21.75
N CYS A 74 9.88 -12.26 -22.49
CA CYS A 74 8.96 -13.29 -22.93
C CYS A 74 9.27 -13.66 -24.39
N PRO A 75 9.47 -14.96 -24.71
CA PRO A 75 9.84 -15.39 -26.06
C PRO A 75 8.73 -15.15 -27.09
N GLN A 76 7.46 -15.07 -26.65
CA GLN A 76 6.31 -14.87 -27.54
C GLN A 76 5.95 -13.39 -27.77
N ASN A 77 6.25 -12.49 -26.84
CA ASN A 77 5.93 -11.07 -26.99
C ASN A 77 6.83 -10.17 -26.12
N PRO A 78 7.70 -9.34 -26.71
CA PRO A 78 8.59 -8.45 -25.96
C PRO A 78 7.83 -7.37 -25.16
N GLN A 79 6.64 -6.95 -25.60
CA GLN A 79 5.83 -5.96 -24.85
C GLN A 79 5.30 -6.50 -23.53
N LEU A 80 5.03 -7.81 -23.45
CA LEU A 80 4.62 -8.45 -22.21
C LEU A 80 5.78 -8.50 -21.19
N GLY A 81 7.01 -8.68 -21.66
CA GLY A 81 8.19 -8.70 -20.81
C GLY A 81 8.42 -7.38 -20.08
N ASP A 82 8.28 -6.27 -20.80
CA ASP A 82 8.40 -4.92 -20.22
C ASP A 82 7.26 -4.64 -19.22
N LEU A 83 6.04 -5.06 -19.54
CA LEU A 83 4.90 -4.92 -18.64
C LEU A 83 5.06 -5.73 -17.34
N VAL A 84 5.51 -6.98 -17.44
CA VAL A 84 5.79 -7.85 -16.29
C VAL A 84 6.92 -7.27 -15.44
N THR A 85 7.98 -6.79 -16.08
CA THR A 85 9.09 -6.11 -15.38
C THR A 85 8.59 -4.92 -14.59
N LEU A 86 7.76 -4.09 -15.21
CA LEU A 86 7.17 -2.91 -14.58
C LEU A 86 6.21 -3.28 -13.44
N MET A 87 5.38 -4.31 -13.60
CA MET A 87 4.49 -4.80 -12.54
C MET A 87 5.27 -5.31 -11.33
N VAL A 88 6.31 -6.13 -11.55
CA VAL A 88 7.15 -6.66 -10.47
C VAL A 88 7.94 -5.54 -9.79
N PHE A 89 8.47 -4.59 -10.56
CA PHE A 89 9.20 -3.45 -10.02
C PHE A 89 8.31 -2.53 -9.17
N ILE A 90 7.14 -2.14 -9.69
CA ILE A 90 6.16 -1.35 -8.94
C ILE A 90 5.69 -2.10 -7.70
N GLY A 91 5.46 -3.41 -7.79
CA GLY A 91 5.06 -4.21 -6.65
C GLY A 91 6.13 -4.27 -5.56
N ALA A 92 7.38 -4.54 -5.92
CA ALA A 92 8.49 -4.65 -4.98
C ALA A 92 8.83 -3.31 -4.31
N TRP A 93 9.00 -2.24 -5.11
CA TRP A 93 9.31 -0.91 -4.58
C TRP A 93 8.10 -0.29 -3.87
N GLY A 94 6.91 -0.48 -4.43
CA GLY A 94 5.66 -0.05 -3.82
C GLY A 94 5.50 -0.68 -2.43
N ALA A 95 5.70 -1.98 -2.30
CA ALA A 95 5.61 -2.68 -1.01
C ALA A 95 6.58 -2.12 0.04
N ILE A 96 7.84 -1.85 -0.32
CA ILE A 96 8.83 -1.28 0.61
C ILE A 96 8.35 0.06 1.21
N ILE A 97 7.62 0.85 0.43
CA ILE A 97 7.18 2.19 0.82
C ILE A 97 5.80 2.14 1.51
N THR A 98 4.86 1.36 0.99
CA THR A 98 3.47 1.31 1.47
C THR A 98 3.28 0.41 2.69
N LEU A 99 4.17 -0.57 2.94
CA LEU A 99 4.12 -1.38 4.15
C LEU A 99 4.32 -0.54 5.43
N PRO A 100 5.42 0.21 5.60
CA PRO A 100 5.65 0.95 6.83
C PRO A 100 4.58 2.04 7.05
N SER A 101 4.12 2.71 5.99
CA SER A 101 3.07 3.72 6.12
C SER A 101 1.71 3.12 6.47
N GLY A 102 1.35 1.99 5.85
CA GLY A 102 0.11 1.27 6.11
C GLY A 102 0.05 0.70 7.53
N ILE A 103 1.13 0.08 8.00
CA ILE A 103 1.22 -0.44 9.37
C ILE A 103 1.01 0.68 10.39
N LEU A 104 1.68 1.83 10.21
CA LEU A 104 1.52 2.99 11.08
C LEU A 104 0.09 3.55 11.07
N GLY A 105 -0.54 3.62 9.89
CA GLY A 105 -1.94 4.03 9.75
C GLY A 105 -2.91 3.09 10.46
N VAL A 106 -2.72 1.78 10.28
CA VAL A 106 -3.54 0.73 10.92
C VAL A 106 -3.39 0.76 12.44
N ILE A 107 -2.16 0.86 12.96
CA ILE A 107 -1.90 0.95 14.40
C ILE A 107 -2.57 2.19 14.98
N GLY A 108 -2.42 3.36 14.34
CA GLY A 108 -3.05 4.61 14.80
C GLY A 108 -4.57 4.54 14.82
N LEU A 109 -5.19 3.94 13.79
CA LEU A 109 -6.63 3.73 13.74
C LEU A 109 -7.11 2.72 14.78
N LEU A 110 -6.40 1.61 14.99
CA LEU A 110 -6.74 0.60 16.00
C LEU A 110 -6.70 1.18 17.42
N ILE A 111 -5.67 1.97 17.75
CA ILE A 111 -5.57 2.65 19.06
C ILE A 111 -6.74 3.63 19.24
N SER A 112 -7.05 4.43 18.21
CA SER A 112 -8.16 5.38 18.26
C SER A 112 -9.51 4.67 18.47
N LEU A 113 -9.74 3.57 17.74
CA LEU A 113 -10.96 2.80 17.83
C LEU A 113 -11.08 2.09 19.19
N GLY A 114 -9.98 1.53 19.69
CA GLY A 114 -9.90 0.91 21.01
C GLY A 114 -10.18 1.88 22.16
N LEU A 115 -9.62 3.09 22.11
CA LEU A 115 -9.91 4.15 23.09
C LEU A 115 -11.39 4.58 23.04
N LYS A 116 -11.97 4.65 21.84
CA LYS A 116 -13.39 5.01 21.65
C LYS A 116 -14.31 3.92 22.18
N PHE A 117 -13.98 2.65 21.93
CA PHE A 117 -14.72 1.50 22.44
C PHE A 117 -14.64 1.40 23.97
N TYR A 118 -13.44 1.59 24.55
CA TYR A 118 -13.26 1.63 25.99
C TYR A 118 -14.07 2.76 26.64
N ARG A 119 -14.07 3.96 26.05
CA ARG A 119 -14.88 5.09 26.53
C ARG A 119 -16.38 4.78 26.46
N LEU A 120 -16.86 4.17 25.38
CA LEU A 120 -18.27 3.79 25.23
C LEU A 120 -18.68 2.72 26.26
N ASN A 121 -17.85 1.71 26.49
CA ASN A 121 -18.14 0.64 27.45
C ASN A 121 -18.09 1.13 28.90
N ASN A 122 -17.22 2.10 29.20
CA ASN A 122 -17.11 2.71 30.53
C ASN A 122 -18.21 3.75 30.81
N PHE A 123 -18.91 4.23 29.77
CA PHE A 123 -20.11 5.07 29.85
C PHE A 123 -21.40 4.23 29.68
N GLY A 124 -21.38 3.00 30.23
CA GLY A 124 -22.47 2.05 30.18
C GLY A 124 -23.85 2.67 30.36
N PHE A 125 -24.73 2.34 29.42
CA PHE A 125 -26.15 2.20 29.65
C PHE A 125 -26.44 0.73 29.95
#